data_AF-A0A7Y2AV59-F1
#
_entry.id   AF-A0A7Y2AV59-F1
#
_cell.length_a   1.000
_cell.length_b   1.000
_cell.length_c   1.000
_cell.angle_alpha   90.00
_cell.angle_beta   90.00
_cell.angle_gamma   90.00
#
_symmetry.space_group_name_H-M   'P 1'
#
loop_
_entity.id
_entity.type
_entity.pdbx_description
1 polymer ?
#
loop_
_entity_poly.entity_id
_entity_poly.type
_entity_poly.pdbx_seq_one_letter_code
_entity_poly.pdbx_strand_id
1 'polypeptide(L)' 'MNRAPRKRFGQNFLVDAQVIQRICDTIAPATDQLLIEIGPGRAAITRPLL' A
#
# COMPACT_ATOMS: atom_id res chain seq x y z
N MET A 1 3.27 -8.42 -15.14
CA MET A 1 4.58 -8.95 -14.69
C MET A 1 4.44 -9.43 -13.26
N ASN A 2 4.43 -10.76 -13.02
CA ASN A 2 4.36 -11.30 -11.66
C ASN A 2 5.78 -11.33 -11.06
N ARG A 3 6.17 -10.30 -10.31
CA ARG A 3 7.45 -10.28 -9.59
C ARG A 3 7.25 -10.93 -8.22
N ALA A 4 7.84 -12.11 -8.03
CA ALA A 4 7.84 -12.77 -6.73
C ALA A 4 8.53 -11.89 -5.66
N PRO A 5 8.05 -11.89 -4.41
CA PRO A 5 8.66 -11.13 -3.33
C PRO A 5 10.11 -11.58 -3.10
N ARG A 6 11.01 -10.61 -2.94
CA ARG A 6 12.43 -10.87 -2.67
C ARG A 6 12.71 -10.64 -1.18
N LYS A 7 13.01 -11.71 -0.44
CA LYS A 7 13.29 -11.66 1.01
C LYS A 7 14.36 -10.65 1.41
N ARG A 8 15.44 -10.52 0.61
CA ARG A 8 16.52 -9.55 0.86
C ARG A 8 16.08 -8.08 0.85
N PHE A 9 14.91 -7.80 0.30
CA PHE A 9 14.30 -6.47 0.28
C PHE A 9 13.14 -6.34 1.28
N GLY A 10 12.94 -7.32 2.17
CA GLY A 10 11.87 -7.29 3.17
C GLY A 10 10.45 -7.30 2.58
N GLN A 11 10.29 -7.69 1.31
CA GLN A 11 9.00 -7.60 0.62
C GLN A 11 8.00 -8.62 1.17
N ASN A 12 7.02 -8.14 1.92
CA ASN A 12 5.81 -8.86 2.30
C ASN A 12 4.63 -8.09 1.71
N PHE A 13 3.93 -8.68 0.75
CA PHE A 13 2.86 -7.97 0.06
C PHE A 13 1.53 -8.17 0.78
N LEU A 14 0.82 -7.06 1.02
CA LEU A 14 -0.57 -7.10 1.47
C LEU A 14 -1.44 -7.72 0.38
N VAL A 15 -2.31 -8.66 0.80
CA VAL A 15 -3.23 -9.37 -0.10
C VAL A 15 -4.67 -9.37 0.42
N ASP A 16 -4.88 -9.04 1.69
CA ASP A 16 -6.19 -8.97 2.31
C ASP A 16 -6.81 -7.58 2.11
N ALA A 17 -7.92 -7.52 1.38
CA ALA A 17 -8.62 -6.28 1.06
C ALA A 17 -9.20 -5.57 2.29
N GLN A 18 -9.65 -6.30 3.32
CA GLN A 18 -10.21 -5.71 4.53
C GLN A 18 -9.12 -5.01 5.35
N VAL A 19 -7.94 -5.63 5.44
CA VAL A 19 -6.78 -5.01 6.10
C VAL A 19 -6.33 -3.76 5.35
N ILE A 20 -6.25 -3.83 4.02
CA ILE A 20 -5.90 -2.68 3.17
C ILE A 20 -6.88 -1.53 3.41
N GLN A 21 -8.19 -1.79 3.37
CA GLN A 21 -9.20 -0.76 3.59
C GLN A 21 -9.08 -0.12 4.99
N ARG A 22 -8.92 -0.93 6.04
CA ARG A 22 -8.73 -0.41 7.40
C ARG A 22 -7.49 0.48 7.53
N ILE A 23 -6.40 0.16 6.83
CA ILE A 23 -5.21 1.01 6.79
C ILE A 23 -5.54 2.35 6.10
N CYS A 24 -6.20 2.31 4.94
CA CYS A 24 -6.61 3.52 4.21
C CYS A 24 -7.54 4.41 5.06
N ASP A 25 -8.54 3.81 5.72
CA ASP A 25 -9.46 4.52 6.61
C ASP A 25 -8.73 5.15 7.80
N THR A 26 -7.67 4.50 8.30
CA THR A 26 -6.84 5.02 9.40
C THR A 26 -5.97 6.20 8.96
N ILE A 27 -5.46 6.17 7.71
CA ILE A 27 -4.71 7.28 7.12
C ILE A 27 -5.64 8.49 6.90
N ALA A 28 -6.88 8.24 6.47
CA ALA A 28 -7.92 9.25 6.21
C ALA A 28 -7.40 10.44 5.38
N PRO A 29 -6.92 10.22 4.14
CA PRO A 29 -6.31 11.27 3.35
C PRO A 29 -7.30 12.37 2.99
N ALA A 30 -6.85 13.62 3.05
CA ALA A 30 -7.60 14.76 2.50
C ALA A 30 -7.16 15.06 1.06
N THR A 31 -8.08 15.61 0.24
CA THR A 31 -7.89 15.87 -1.20
C THR A 31 -6.64 16.66 -1.56
N ASP A 32 -6.18 17.57 -0.68
CA ASP A 32 -5.00 18.41 -0.90
C ASP A 32 -3.82 18.05 0.03
N GLN A 33 -3.90 16.90 0.70
CA GLN A 33 -2.85 16.46 1.60
C GLN A 33 -1.70 15.84 0.80
N LEU A 34 -0.49 16.37 1.02
CA LEU A 34 0.72 15.72 0.55
C LEU A 34 0.98 14.46 1.39
N LEU A 35 0.92 13.29 0.76
CA LEU A 35 1.17 12.00 1.38
C LEU A 35 2.40 11.31 0.76
N ILE A 36 3.26 10.74 1.59
CA ILE A 36 4.44 10.00 1.15
C ILE A 36 4.26 8.52 1.51
N GLU A 37 4.27 7.66 0.49
CA GLU A 37 4.31 6.20 0.67
C GLU A 37 5.74 5.68 0.48
N ILE A 38 6.23 4.92 1.46
CA ILE A 38 7.55 4.28 1.39
C ILE A 38 7.37 2.79 1.10
N GLY A 39 7.95 2.33 0.00
CA GLY A 39 7.91 0.92 -0.39
C GLY A 39 6.53 0.47 -0.91
N PRO A 40 5.98 1.10 -1.97
CA PRO A 40 4.62 0.81 -2.45
C PRO A 40 4.43 -0.64 -2.96
N GLY A 41 5.52 -1.33 -3.31
CA GLY A 41 5.50 -2.74 -3.68
C GLY A 41 4.54 -3.01 -4.85
N ARG A 42 3.43 -3.69 -4.56
CA ARG A 42 2.37 -4.02 -5.55
C ARG A 42 1.27 -2.96 -5.65
N ALA A 43 1.49 -1.78 -5.07
CA ALA A 43 0.53 -0.68 -5.00
C ALA A 43 -0.77 -1.07 -4.30
N ALA A 44 -0.67 -1.87 -3.23
CA ALA A 44 -1.84 -2.33 -2.48
C ALA A 44 -2.50 -1.19 -1.70
N ILE A 45 -1.71 -0.27 -1.14
CA ILE A 45 -2.17 0.95 -0.46
C ILE A 45 -2.25 2.12 -1.44
N THR A 46 -1.32 2.24 -2.39
CA THR A 46 -1.34 3.34 -3.38
C THR A 46 -2.64 3.42 -4.17
N ARG A 47 -3.16 2.30 -4.67
CA ARG A 47 -4.32 2.31 -5.57
C ARG A 47 -5.62 2.80 -4.92
N PRO A 48 -5.99 2.36 -3.70
CA PRO A 48 -7.17 2.90 -3.02
C PRO A 48 -7.09 4.38 -2.62
N LEU A 49 -5.89 4.96 -2.57
CA LEU A 49 -5.71 6.37 -2.18
C LEU A 49 -5.64 7.35 -3.38
N LEU A 50 -5.71 6.83 -4.61
CA LEU A 50 -5.74 7.60 -5.86
C LEU A 50 -7.15 7.58 -6.47
#